data_AF-A0A7C6SST9-F1
#
_entry.id   AF-A0A7C6SST9-F1
#
_cell.length_a   1.000
_cell.length_b   1.000
_cell.length_c   1.000
_cell.angle_alpha   90.00
_cell.angle_beta   90.00
_cell.angle_gamma   90.00
#
_symmetry.space_group_name_H-M   'P 1'
#
loop_
_entity.id
_entity.type
_entity.pdbx_description
1 polymer ?
#
loop_
_entity_poly.entity_id
_entity_poly.type
_entity_poly.pdbx_seq_one_letter_code
_entity_poly.pdbx_strand_id
1 'polypeptide(L)'
;MDKNQIMSMLPKVADLLEQQELKMLCKMKGRNRVTNILRESIEIIRQDLMKNFIDNSASFVIPDSQSLKDRIIELVTEKISLSPFNFKPIINATGVVIHTNLGRSPLPYTILNRVVEIAKGYSNLEYDLKEGVRGERYDHFKKLLCQITGAEDALVVNNNAAAVLLCLSALAFGKEVIVSRGQLVEIGGKFRIPDVMAQSGAQLVEVGTTNKTYIEDYERVINEKTGLLLKAHTSNYKVIGFTSSVDNKELSSLGHKYNIPVMEDLGSGILVDLTPYGFPHEPTVSDSINSGIDLVTFSGDKLLGGPQAGFIVGKKELIKKIKCHPLTRALRIDKMTLAAIETLLTLYKEERWQEIPTLYMLTKSMKAMKRQALMLYDGLLSVIENKGHVEIIDDYSEIGGGSFPDYKIPTKAVAIELKNMSTENLSRKLRRCPVPIIGRIKRDKFIFDVRTMTDEDIAKTIEMVGMLV
;
A
#
# COMPACT_ATOMS: atom_id res chain seq x y z
N MET A 1 54.56 -8.51 -11.22
CA MET A 1 53.77 -7.50 -11.98
C MET A 1 53.42 -6.36 -11.06
N ASP A 2 53.37 -5.13 -11.58
CA ASP A 2 52.98 -3.94 -10.81
C ASP A 2 51.50 -3.61 -11.03
N LYS A 3 50.85 -3.05 -10.01
CA LYS A 3 49.45 -2.60 -9.99
C LYS A 3 49.11 -1.69 -11.18
N ASN A 4 50.07 -0.91 -11.64
CA ASN A 4 49.92 -0.02 -12.80
C ASN A 4 49.71 -0.77 -14.13
N GLN A 5 50.26 -1.97 -14.28
CA GLN A 5 50.08 -2.78 -15.50
C GLN A 5 48.64 -3.29 -15.63
N ILE A 6 48.04 -3.75 -14.54
CA ILE A 6 46.65 -4.23 -14.51
C ILE A 6 45.67 -3.08 -14.82
N MET A 7 45.94 -1.88 -14.29
CA MET A 7 45.11 -0.71 -14.52
C MET A 7 45.16 -0.21 -15.98
N SER A 8 46.30 -0.37 -16.66
CA SER A 8 46.46 0.02 -18.06
C SER A 8 45.76 -0.89 -19.07
N MET A 9 45.27 -2.06 -18.64
CA MET A 9 44.61 -3.05 -19.50
C MET A 9 43.10 -2.80 -19.68
N LEU A 10 42.50 -1.95 -18.86
CA LEU A 10 41.08 -1.64 -19.00
C LEU A 10 40.84 -0.79 -20.26
N PRO A 11 39.93 -1.22 -21.15
CA PRO A 11 39.63 -0.47 -22.37
C PRO A 11 39.05 0.91 -22.05
N LYS A 12 39.35 1.90 -22.89
CA LYS A 12 38.78 3.24 -22.73
C LYS A 12 37.29 3.21 -23.03
N VAL A 13 36.53 4.05 -22.31
CA VAL A 13 35.10 4.23 -22.53
C VAL A 13 34.80 4.57 -23.99
N ALA A 14 35.62 5.41 -24.63
CA ALA A 14 35.45 5.78 -26.04
C ALA A 14 35.55 4.55 -26.97
N ASP A 15 36.54 3.68 -26.76
CA ASP A 15 36.78 2.50 -27.59
C ASP A 15 35.65 1.46 -27.45
N LEU A 16 35.09 1.33 -26.25
CA LEU A 16 33.95 0.46 -25.98
C LEU A 16 32.66 1.01 -26.62
N LEU A 17 32.44 2.33 -26.58
CA LEU A 17 31.28 2.94 -27.22
C LEU A 17 31.28 2.83 -28.75
N GLU A 18 32.40 2.46 -29.37
CA GLU A 18 32.48 2.19 -30.81
C GLU A 18 32.02 0.77 -31.19
N GLN A 19 31.89 -0.13 -30.22
CA GLN A 19 31.38 -1.50 -30.43
C GLN A 19 29.92 -1.49 -30.88
N GLN A 20 29.57 -2.40 -31.80
CA GLN A 20 28.27 -2.39 -32.47
C GLN A 20 27.12 -2.58 -31.47
N GLU A 21 27.30 -3.45 -30.48
CA GLU A 21 26.36 -3.74 -29.40
C GLU A 21 26.06 -2.49 -28.58
N LEU A 22 27.11 -1.78 -28.11
CA LEU A 22 26.96 -0.58 -27.29
C LEU A 22 26.41 0.60 -28.10
N LYS A 23 26.72 0.70 -29.40
CA LYS A 23 26.09 1.67 -30.32
C LYS A 23 24.58 1.42 -30.44
N MET A 24 24.16 0.16 -30.58
CA MET A 24 22.73 -0.18 -30.63
C MET A 24 22.04 0.17 -29.31
N LEU A 25 22.65 -0.19 -28.17
CA LEU A 25 22.11 0.16 -26.86
C LEU A 25 22.02 1.68 -26.64
N CYS A 26 23.00 2.46 -27.11
CA CYS A 26 22.96 3.92 -27.03
C CYS A 26 21.78 4.51 -27.82
N LYS A 27 21.47 3.95 -29.00
CA LYS A 27 20.30 4.36 -29.80
C LYS A 27 18.98 4.00 -29.10
N MET A 28 18.89 2.80 -28.51
CA MET A 28 17.66 2.31 -27.90
C MET A 28 17.37 2.87 -26.51
N LYS A 29 18.39 3.12 -25.70
CA LYS A 29 18.26 3.41 -24.25
C LYS A 29 18.83 4.77 -23.85
N GLY A 30 19.35 5.53 -24.81
CA GLY A 30 19.96 6.84 -24.61
C GLY A 30 21.44 6.76 -24.24
N ARG A 31 22.29 7.46 -25.00
CA ARG A 31 23.75 7.45 -24.86
C ARG A 31 24.24 7.74 -23.44
N ASN A 32 23.66 8.72 -22.75
CA ASN A 32 24.08 9.09 -21.39
C ASN A 32 23.89 7.94 -20.39
N ARG A 33 22.76 7.22 -20.47
CA ARG A 33 22.48 6.07 -19.62
C ARG A 33 23.50 4.95 -19.86
N VAL A 34 23.74 4.61 -21.12
CA VAL A 34 24.71 3.57 -21.49
C VAL A 34 26.12 3.95 -21.05
N THR A 35 26.52 5.20 -21.24
CA THR A 35 27.86 5.69 -20.85
C THR A 35 28.07 5.64 -19.33
N ASN A 36 27.06 5.98 -18.54
CA ASN A 36 27.15 5.90 -17.08
C ASN A 36 27.25 4.44 -16.61
N ILE A 37 26.40 3.55 -17.13
CA ILE A 37 26.46 2.11 -16.81
C ILE A 37 27.79 1.51 -17.26
N LEU A 38 28.31 1.91 -18.42
CA LEU A 38 29.62 1.49 -18.93
C LEU A 38 30.74 1.87 -17.97
N ARG A 39 30.75 3.11 -17.46
CA ARG A 39 31.73 3.57 -16.46
C ARG A 39 31.63 2.77 -15.17
N GLU A 40 30.42 2.53 -14.68
CA GLU A 40 30.21 1.69 -13.50
C GLU A 40 30.66 0.24 -13.71
N SER A 41 30.40 -0.35 -14.87
CA SER A 41 30.81 -1.73 -15.18
C SER A 41 32.33 -1.87 -15.29
N ILE A 42 33.01 -0.88 -15.88
CA ILE A 42 34.47 -0.81 -15.88
C ILE A 42 35.01 -0.72 -14.45
N GLU A 43 34.38 0.09 -13.59
CA GLU A 43 34.78 0.24 -12.20
C GLU A 43 34.60 -1.05 -11.37
N ILE A 44 33.53 -1.81 -11.61
CA ILE A 44 33.32 -3.12 -10.98
C ILE A 44 34.43 -4.10 -11.39
N ILE A 45 34.69 -4.23 -12.69
CA ILE A 45 35.73 -5.13 -13.19
C ILE A 45 37.11 -4.70 -12.67
N ARG A 46 37.36 -3.39 -12.58
CA ARG A 46 38.59 -2.85 -11.98
C ARG A 46 38.77 -3.32 -10.53
N GLN A 47 37.72 -3.25 -9.72
CA GLN A 47 37.74 -3.68 -8.32
C GLN A 47 37.95 -5.20 -8.20
N ASP A 48 37.27 -5.99 -9.05
CA ASP A 48 37.40 -7.45 -9.06
C ASP A 48 38.81 -7.90 -9.46
N LEU A 49 39.39 -7.30 -10.50
CA LEU A 49 40.78 -7.58 -10.91
C LEU A 49 41.77 -7.21 -9.80
N MET A 50 41.59 -6.06 -9.14
CA MET A 50 42.45 -5.63 -8.04
C MET A 50 42.36 -6.58 -6.84
N LYS A 51 41.15 -7.03 -6.49
CA LYS A 51 40.94 -7.96 -5.39
C LYS A 51 41.57 -9.32 -5.68
N ASN A 52 41.32 -9.89 -6.86
CA ASN A 52 41.89 -11.16 -7.27
C ASN A 52 43.42 -11.13 -7.35
N PHE A 53 44.01 -10.00 -7.76
CA PHE A 53 45.46 -9.82 -7.76
C PHE A 53 46.07 -9.82 -6.35
N ILE A 54 45.40 -9.18 -5.38
CA ILE A 54 45.82 -9.15 -3.97
C ILE A 54 45.71 -10.55 -3.36
N ASP A 55 44.60 -11.24 -3.58
CA ASP A 55 44.29 -12.52 -2.94
C ASP A 55 45.07 -13.70 -3.54
N ASN A 56 45.41 -13.66 -4.84
CA ASN A 56 46.03 -14.78 -5.57
C ASN A 56 47.25 -14.38 -6.41
N SER A 57 48.15 -13.57 -5.85
CA SER A 57 49.29 -12.99 -6.55
C SER A 57 50.21 -13.99 -7.28
N ALA A 58 50.30 -15.24 -6.82
CA ALA A 58 51.15 -16.29 -7.41
C ALA A 58 50.52 -17.05 -8.59
N SER A 59 49.19 -16.99 -8.75
CA SER A 59 48.42 -17.77 -9.74
C SER A 59 47.41 -16.92 -10.53
N PHE A 60 47.52 -15.59 -10.44
CA PHE A 60 46.68 -14.65 -11.17
C PHE A 60 46.95 -14.72 -12.68
N VAL A 61 45.99 -15.28 -13.43
CA VAL A 61 46.00 -15.27 -14.89
C VAL A 61 45.34 -14.00 -15.40
N ILE A 62 46.07 -13.25 -16.23
CA ILE A 62 45.57 -12.02 -16.85
C ILE A 62 44.53 -12.40 -17.91
N PRO A 63 43.30 -11.91 -17.83
CA PRO A 63 42.34 -12.09 -18.92
C PRO A 63 42.81 -11.33 -20.16
N ASP A 64 42.65 -11.91 -21.34
CA ASP A 64 43.01 -11.22 -22.58
C ASP A 64 42.09 -10.00 -22.83
N SER A 65 42.56 -9.06 -23.65
CA SER A 65 41.86 -7.80 -23.89
C SER A 65 40.48 -7.99 -24.52
N GLN A 66 40.25 -9.04 -25.30
CA GLN A 66 38.95 -9.30 -25.91
C GLN A 66 37.98 -9.84 -24.88
N SER A 67 38.40 -10.81 -24.06
CA SER A 67 37.61 -11.33 -22.94
C SER A 67 37.19 -10.24 -21.95
N LEU A 68 38.06 -9.26 -21.66
CA LEU A 68 37.70 -8.11 -20.81
C LEU A 68 36.63 -7.22 -21.47
N LYS A 69 36.74 -6.94 -22.76
CA LYS A 69 35.72 -6.16 -23.49
C LYS A 69 34.39 -6.88 -23.51
N ASP A 70 34.39 -8.17 -23.84
CA ASP A 70 33.18 -8.99 -23.91
C ASP A 70 32.50 -9.03 -22.54
N ARG A 71 33.27 -9.22 -21.46
CA ARG A 71 32.74 -9.19 -20.09
C ARG A 71 32.18 -7.82 -19.69
N ILE A 72 32.82 -6.72 -20.07
CA ILE A 72 32.27 -5.37 -19.85
C ILE A 72 30.96 -5.18 -20.61
N ILE A 73 30.91 -5.57 -21.89
CA ILE A 73 29.71 -5.44 -22.73
C ILE A 73 28.57 -6.30 -22.19
N GLU A 74 28.86 -7.53 -21.75
CA GLU A 74 27.91 -8.41 -21.08
C GLU A 74 27.32 -7.75 -19.82
N LEU A 75 28.16 -7.29 -18.89
CA LEU A 75 27.71 -6.60 -17.67
C LEU A 75 26.89 -5.34 -17.97
N VAL A 76 27.27 -4.58 -19.00
CA VAL A 76 26.53 -3.39 -19.44
C VAL A 76 25.17 -3.78 -20.00
N THR A 77 25.12 -4.84 -20.81
CA THR A 77 23.89 -5.37 -21.39
C THR A 77 22.95 -5.88 -20.30
N GLU A 78 23.46 -6.63 -19.32
CA GLU A 78 22.73 -7.09 -18.15
C GLU A 78 22.14 -5.91 -17.37
N LYS A 79 22.97 -4.94 -16.96
CA LYS A 79 22.54 -3.76 -16.19
C LYS A 79 21.56 -2.86 -16.97
N ILE A 80 21.72 -2.73 -18.28
CA ILE A 80 20.81 -1.95 -19.13
C ILE A 80 19.46 -2.66 -19.30
N SER A 81 19.47 -3.99 -19.34
CA SER A 81 18.25 -4.80 -19.44
C SER A 81 17.40 -4.71 -18.17
N LEU A 82 18.02 -4.39 -17.02
CA LEU A 82 17.27 -4.06 -15.81
C LEU A 82 16.43 -2.79 -16.00
N SER A 83 15.25 -2.80 -15.39
CA SER A 83 14.36 -1.65 -15.35
C SER A 83 15.09 -0.42 -14.80
N PRO A 84 15.01 0.76 -15.49
CA PRO A 84 15.60 2.01 -14.99
C PRO A 84 14.89 2.56 -13.75
N PHE A 85 13.73 2.01 -13.41
CA PHE A 85 12.89 2.58 -12.37
C PHE A 85 13.34 2.10 -10.99
N ASN A 86 13.48 3.05 -10.06
CA ASN A 86 13.72 2.74 -8.65
C ASN A 86 12.44 2.24 -7.95
N PHE A 87 11.27 2.74 -8.39
CA PHE A 87 9.97 2.21 -7.99
C PHE A 87 9.62 1.05 -8.90
N LYS A 88 9.50 -0.15 -8.33
CA LYS A 88 9.40 -1.41 -9.06
C LYS A 88 8.19 -2.21 -8.59
N PRO A 89 7.58 -3.03 -9.48
CA PRO A 89 6.65 -4.05 -9.04
C PRO A 89 7.37 -5.07 -8.14
N ILE A 90 6.65 -5.61 -7.17
CA ILE A 90 7.14 -6.56 -6.19
C ILE A 90 6.11 -7.69 -6.08
N ILE A 91 6.57 -8.93 -5.97
CA ILE A 91 5.71 -10.07 -5.62
C ILE A 91 5.57 -10.10 -4.10
N ASN A 92 4.33 -9.92 -3.64
CA ASN A 92 3.97 -10.05 -2.24
C ASN A 92 3.63 -11.52 -1.93
N ALA A 93 4.55 -12.23 -1.29
CA ALA A 93 4.36 -13.58 -0.77
C ALA A 93 4.33 -13.60 0.77
N THR A 94 4.06 -12.46 1.41
CA THR A 94 4.03 -12.39 2.88
C THR A 94 2.69 -12.82 3.46
N GLY A 95 1.62 -12.81 2.66
CA GLY A 95 0.27 -13.05 3.14
C GLY A 95 -0.34 -11.87 3.88
N VAL A 96 0.33 -10.71 3.90
CA VAL A 96 -0.24 -9.45 4.41
C VAL A 96 -0.98 -8.77 3.27
N VAL A 97 -2.31 -8.72 3.31
CA VAL A 97 -3.14 -8.23 2.20
C VAL A 97 -2.96 -6.72 1.97
N ILE A 98 -3.16 -5.91 3.01
CA ILE A 98 -3.00 -4.46 2.99
C ILE A 98 -1.62 -4.12 3.54
N HIS A 99 -0.58 -4.41 2.77
CA HIS A 99 0.79 -4.23 3.21
C HIS A 99 1.23 -2.77 3.05
N THR A 100 1.38 -2.02 4.14
CA THR A 100 1.69 -0.57 4.09
C THR A 100 3.00 -0.28 3.34
N ASN A 101 4.06 -1.06 3.57
CA ASN A 101 5.34 -0.88 2.87
C ASN A 101 5.31 -1.27 1.38
N LEU A 102 4.35 -2.09 0.94
CA LEU A 102 4.26 -2.59 -0.44
C LEU A 102 3.13 -1.89 -1.23
N GLY A 103 2.60 -0.77 -0.72
CA GLY A 103 1.64 0.06 -1.46
C GLY A 103 0.16 -0.26 -1.18
N ARG A 104 -0.15 -1.00 -0.11
CA ARG A 104 -1.53 -1.30 0.33
C ARG A 104 -2.34 -2.03 -0.75
N SER A 105 -3.46 -1.47 -1.20
CA SER A 105 -4.43 -2.10 -2.09
C SER A 105 -4.02 -2.04 -3.57
N PRO A 106 -3.84 -3.19 -4.24
CA PRO A 106 -3.69 -3.20 -5.69
C PRO A 106 -5.04 -2.93 -6.39
N LEU A 107 -4.97 -2.34 -7.58
CA LEU A 107 -6.14 -2.00 -8.40
C LEU A 107 -6.39 -3.06 -9.48
N PRO A 108 -7.64 -3.44 -9.75
CA PRO A 108 -7.97 -4.35 -10.85
C PRO A 108 -7.78 -3.68 -12.22
N TYR A 109 -7.58 -4.49 -13.26
CA TYR A 109 -7.42 -4.01 -14.63
C TYR A 109 -8.59 -3.12 -15.10
N THR A 110 -9.82 -3.42 -14.67
CA THR A 110 -11.00 -2.58 -14.95
C THR A 110 -10.77 -1.12 -14.53
N ILE A 111 -10.22 -0.90 -13.34
CA ILE A 111 -9.88 0.44 -12.83
C ILE A 111 -8.67 1.02 -13.60
N LEU A 112 -7.61 0.24 -13.78
CA LEU A 112 -6.40 0.70 -14.46
C LEU A 112 -6.67 1.15 -15.91
N ASN A 113 -7.50 0.39 -16.63
CA ASN A 113 -7.90 0.72 -18.00
C ASN A 113 -8.64 2.06 -18.05
N ARG A 114 -9.56 2.31 -17.10
CA ARG A 114 -10.24 3.61 -17.00
C ARG A 114 -9.27 4.76 -16.70
N VAL A 115 -8.34 4.55 -15.77
CA VAL A 115 -7.33 5.57 -15.46
C VAL A 115 -6.49 5.90 -16.70
N VAL A 116 -6.06 4.88 -17.44
CA VAL A 116 -5.29 5.07 -18.69
C VAL A 116 -6.12 5.81 -19.73
N GLU A 117 -7.39 5.44 -19.92
CA GLU A 117 -8.32 6.12 -20.83
C GLU A 117 -8.42 7.62 -20.52
N ILE A 118 -8.66 7.98 -19.26
CA ILE A 118 -8.81 9.37 -18.82
C ILE A 118 -7.48 10.13 -18.80
N ALA A 119 -6.37 9.46 -18.46
CA ALA A 119 -5.06 10.11 -18.34
C ALA A 119 -4.44 10.45 -19.70
N LYS A 120 -4.73 9.67 -20.75
CA LYS A 120 -4.16 9.84 -22.10
C LYS A 120 -4.56 11.14 -22.80
N GLY A 121 -5.65 11.80 -22.39
CA GLY A 121 -6.15 12.99 -23.06
C GLY A 121 -6.87 13.98 -22.14
N TYR A 122 -7.59 14.91 -22.78
CA TYR A 122 -8.54 15.80 -22.11
C TYR A 122 -9.77 15.03 -21.64
N SER A 123 -10.47 15.60 -20.66
CA SER A 123 -11.63 14.98 -20.02
C SER A 123 -12.55 16.06 -19.47
N ASN A 124 -13.82 15.72 -19.20
CA ASN A 124 -14.81 16.57 -18.54
C ASN A 124 -14.59 16.71 -17.01
N LEU A 125 -13.33 16.76 -16.57
CA LEU A 125 -12.94 16.70 -15.15
C LEU A 125 -13.64 17.77 -14.30
N GLU A 126 -13.68 19.01 -14.77
CA GLU A 126 -14.39 20.13 -14.15
C GLU A 126 -15.27 20.85 -15.18
N TYR A 127 -15.87 20.08 -16.10
CA TYR A 127 -16.69 20.62 -17.18
C TYR A 127 -18.01 19.87 -17.26
N ASP A 128 -19.12 20.59 -17.12
CA ASP A 128 -20.46 20.03 -17.31
C ASP A 128 -20.76 19.97 -18.81
N LEU A 129 -20.96 18.75 -19.32
CA LEU A 129 -21.24 18.54 -20.75
C LEU A 129 -22.65 18.97 -21.17
N LYS A 130 -23.60 19.05 -20.23
CA LYS A 130 -24.98 19.48 -20.52
C LYS A 130 -25.06 21.01 -20.58
N GLU A 131 -24.49 21.67 -19.58
CA GLU A 131 -24.58 23.13 -19.45
C GLU A 131 -23.44 23.87 -20.17
N GLY A 132 -22.35 23.18 -20.53
CA GLY A 132 -21.21 23.78 -21.23
C GLY A 132 -20.40 24.76 -20.37
N VAL A 133 -20.41 24.58 -19.06
CA VAL A 133 -19.73 25.46 -18.08
C VAL A 133 -18.84 24.68 -17.13
N ARG A 134 -18.10 25.40 -16.28
CA ARG A 134 -17.30 24.77 -15.23
C ARG A 134 -18.20 24.05 -14.22
N GLY A 135 -17.91 22.77 -13.97
CA GLY A 135 -18.59 21.94 -12.98
C GLY A 135 -17.68 21.54 -11.81
N GLU A 136 -18.25 20.86 -10.80
CA GLU A 136 -17.47 20.27 -9.72
C GLU A 136 -16.99 18.87 -10.10
N ARG A 137 -15.68 18.61 -9.91
CA ARG A 137 -15.12 17.28 -10.19
C ARG A 137 -15.75 16.15 -9.39
N TYR A 138 -16.29 16.44 -8.20
CA TYR A 138 -16.86 15.40 -7.33
C TYR A 138 -18.22 14.91 -7.83
N ASP A 139 -18.90 15.68 -8.70
CA ASP A 139 -20.23 15.33 -9.18
C ASP A 139 -20.27 14.00 -9.95
N HIS A 140 -19.14 13.59 -10.53
CA HIS A 140 -19.01 12.33 -11.28
C HIS A 140 -19.33 11.08 -10.44
N PHE A 141 -19.01 11.08 -9.14
CA PHE A 141 -19.20 9.90 -8.28
C PHE A 141 -19.95 10.17 -6.97
N LYS A 142 -20.16 11.45 -6.60
CA LYS A 142 -20.81 11.85 -5.33
C LYS A 142 -22.16 11.18 -5.10
N LYS A 143 -23.03 11.18 -6.13
CA LYS A 143 -24.35 10.54 -6.03
C LYS A 143 -24.24 9.05 -5.73
N LEU A 144 -23.28 8.36 -6.35
CA LEU A 144 -23.06 6.94 -6.16
C LEU A 144 -22.52 6.64 -4.76
N LEU A 145 -21.57 7.44 -4.29
CA LEU A 145 -21.04 7.33 -2.93
C LEU A 145 -22.13 7.51 -1.87
N CYS A 146 -23.00 8.52 -2.02
CA CYS A 146 -24.16 8.71 -1.14
C CYS A 146 -25.12 7.52 -1.17
N GLN A 147 -25.39 6.96 -2.35
CA GLN A 147 -26.25 5.78 -2.49
C GLN A 147 -25.68 4.54 -1.79
N ILE A 148 -24.36 4.34 -1.83
CA ILE A 148 -23.71 3.19 -1.19
C ILE A 148 -23.66 3.36 0.33
N THR A 149 -23.37 4.57 0.81
CA THR A 149 -23.12 4.84 2.24
C THR A 149 -24.36 5.25 3.03
N GLY A 150 -25.43 5.68 2.35
CA GLY A 150 -26.61 6.28 3.00
C GLY A 150 -26.41 7.73 3.44
N ALA A 151 -25.25 8.33 3.18
CA ALA A 151 -24.97 9.72 3.54
C ALA A 151 -25.71 10.72 2.63
N GLU A 152 -25.98 11.91 3.16
CA GLU A 152 -26.68 12.98 2.44
C GLU A 152 -25.80 13.69 1.40
N ASP A 153 -24.51 13.85 1.70
CA ASP A 153 -23.51 14.41 0.78
C ASP A 153 -22.14 13.78 1.07
N ALA A 154 -21.18 14.02 0.17
CA ALA A 154 -19.83 13.51 0.28
C ALA A 154 -18.79 14.47 -0.33
N LEU A 155 -17.54 14.29 0.13
CA LEU A 155 -16.33 14.91 -0.39
C LEU A 155 -15.19 13.89 -0.35
N VAL A 156 -14.24 14.00 -1.29
CA VAL A 156 -13.02 13.19 -1.26
C VAL A 156 -11.78 14.07 -1.38
N VAL A 157 -10.80 13.81 -0.52
CA VAL A 157 -9.51 14.50 -0.46
C VAL A 157 -8.35 13.50 -0.59
N ASN A 158 -7.12 14.00 -0.57
CA ASN A 158 -5.90 13.25 -0.89
C ASN A 158 -5.72 11.94 -0.11
N ASN A 159 -6.01 11.93 1.19
CA ASN A 159 -5.95 10.74 2.05
C ASN A 159 -6.77 10.97 3.33
N ASN A 160 -6.97 9.93 4.15
CA ASN A 160 -7.77 10.05 5.37
C ASN A 160 -7.18 11.02 6.41
N ALA A 161 -5.85 11.11 6.48
CA ALA A 161 -5.21 12.09 7.36
C ALA A 161 -5.59 13.54 6.99
N ALA A 162 -5.63 13.83 5.69
CA ALA A 162 -6.13 15.09 5.15
C ALA A 162 -7.64 15.26 5.40
N ALA A 163 -8.41 14.18 5.37
CA ALA A 163 -9.84 14.22 5.68
C ALA A 163 -10.09 14.65 7.13
N VAL A 164 -9.43 14.00 8.09
CA VAL A 164 -9.50 14.35 9.51
C VAL A 164 -9.05 15.78 9.76
N LEU A 165 -7.89 16.17 9.24
CA LEU A 165 -7.38 17.55 9.34
C LEU A 165 -8.39 18.57 8.82
N LEU A 166 -8.93 18.33 7.62
CA LEU A 166 -9.87 19.25 6.97
C LEU A 166 -11.18 19.37 7.77
N CYS A 167 -11.72 18.26 8.26
CA CYS A 167 -12.96 18.26 9.05
C CYS A 167 -12.76 19.05 10.35
N LEU A 168 -11.66 18.79 11.07
CA LEU A 168 -11.35 19.51 12.30
C LEU A 168 -11.13 21.01 12.06
N SER A 169 -10.37 21.38 11.01
CA SER A 169 -10.16 22.79 10.67
C SER A 169 -11.44 23.50 10.26
N ALA A 170 -12.33 22.84 9.50
CA ALA A 170 -13.56 23.45 9.03
C ALA A 170 -14.64 23.57 10.12
N LEU A 171 -14.68 22.64 11.07
CA LEU A 171 -15.78 22.53 12.04
C LEU A 171 -15.41 22.98 13.45
N ALA A 172 -14.14 22.89 13.84
CA ALA A 172 -13.71 23.07 15.22
C ALA A 172 -12.48 23.98 15.41
N PHE A 173 -12.16 24.83 14.43
CA PHE A 173 -11.09 25.83 14.61
C PHE A 173 -11.38 26.76 15.80
N GLY A 174 -10.44 26.83 16.75
CA GLY A 174 -10.58 27.62 17.98
C GLY A 174 -11.60 27.05 18.98
N LYS A 175 -12.13 25.86 18.74
CA LYS A 175 -13.11 25.18 19.60
C LYS A 175 -12.55 23.90 20.20
N GLU A 176 -13.21 23.43 21.25
CA GLU A 176 -12.89 22.17 21.91
C GLU A 176 -13.44 20.97 21.13
N VAL A 177 -12.62 19.92 21.01
CA VAL A 177 -12.98 18.64 20.41
C VAL A 177 -12.78 17.56 21.45
N ILE A 178 -13.88 16.92 21.83
CA ILE A 178 -13.89 15.91 22.89
C ILE A 178 -13.65 14.53 22.27
N VAL A 179 -12.69 13.79 22.80
CA VAL A 179 -12.34 12.44 22.34
C VAL A 179 -11.91 11.56 23.50
N SER A 180 -12.19 10.27 23.44
CA SER A 180 -11.71 9.31 24.43
C SER A 180 -10.17 9.25 24.43
N ARG A 181 -9.56 9.22 25.62
CA ARG A 181 -8.11 9.02 25.79
C ARG A 181 -7.63 7.71 25.15
N GLY A 182 -8.45 6.67 25.18
CA GLY A 182 -8.19 5.39 24.52
C GLY A 182 -8.28 5.44 22.99
N GLN A 183 -8.60 6.59 22.39
CA GLN A 183 -8.72 6.77 20.95
C GLN A 183 -7.68 7.73 20.37
N LEU A 184 -6.71 8.19 21.17
CA LEU A 184 -5.59 9.01 20.71
C LEU A 184 -4.52 8.15 20.03
N VAL A 185 -4.85 7.64 18.84
CA VAL A 185 -4.07 6.61 18.16
C VAL A 185 -2.88 7.18 17.35
N GLU A 186 -1.83 6.37 17.21
CA GLU A 186 -0.78 6.56 16.21
C GLU A 186 -0.93 5.52 15.10
N ILE A 187 -0.99 5.97 13.84
CA ILE A 187 -1.14 5.12 12.65
C ILE A 187 0.05 5.36 11.71
N GLY A 188 0.65 4.28 11.22
CA GLY A 188 1.68 4.36 10.18
C GLY A 188 2.96 5.11 10.59
N GLY A 189 3.24 5.21 11.90
CA GLY A 189 4.51 5.69 12.47
C GLY A 189 4.70 7.21 12.57
N LYS A 190 3.81 8.03 11.98
CA LYS A 190 3.87 9.51 12.04
C LYS A 190 2.53 10.22 12.08
N PHE A 191 1.41 9.53 11.81
CA PHE A 191 0.09 10.14 11.96
C PHE A 191 -0.39 9.90 13.38
N ARG A 192 -0.50 10.99 14.16
CA ARG A 192 -1.03 10.97 15.52
C ARG A 192 -2.24 11.88 15.57
N ILE A 193 -3.36 11.39 16.08
CA ILE A 193 -4.57 12.22 16.24
C ILE A 193 -4.28 13.52 17.02
N PRO A 194 -3.54 13.51 18.15
CA PRO A 194 -3.18 14.74 18.85
C PRO A 194 -2.44 15.78 17.98
N ASP A 195 -1.47 15.34 17.19
CA ASP A 195 -0.66 16.23 16.34
C ASP A 195 -1.52 16.85 15.22
N VAL A 196 -2.45 16.07 14.66
CA VAL A 196 -3.38 16.52 13.61
C VAL A 196 -4.39 17.51 14.17
N MET A 197 -4.91 17.27 15.38
CA MET A 197 -5.80 18.20 16.08
C MET A 197 -5.11 19.52 16.41
N ALA A 198 -3.86 19.46 16.89
CA ALA A 198 -3.08 20.67 17.12
C ALA A 198 -2.87 21.47 15.81
N GLN A 199 -2.53 20.78 14.71
CA GLN A 199 -2.34 21.41 13.40
C GLN A 199 -3.64 21.98 12.82
N SER A 200 -4.80 21.41 13.16
CA SER A 200 -6.10 21.87 12.66
C SER A 200 -6.57 23.16 13.34
N GLY A 201 -5.93 23.57 14.44
CA GLY A 201 -6.37 24.68 15.30
C GLY A 201 -7.49 24.31 16.26
N ALA A 202 -7.79 23.01 16.41
CA ALA A 202 -8.75 22.52 17.39
C ALA A 202 -8.08 22.32 18.76
N GLN A 203 -8.85 22.47 19.84
CA GLN A 203 -8.39 22.23 21.19
C GLN A 203 -8.79 20.82 21.62
N LEU A 204 -7.80 19.95 21.87
CA LEU A 204 -8.04 18.59 22.33
C LEU A 204 -8.56 18.58 23.77
N VAL A 205 -9.74 17.99 23.98
CA VAL A 205 -10.27 17.66 25.30
C VAL A 205 -10.39 16.14 25.40
N GLU A 206 -9.46 15.53 26.12
CA GLU A 206 -9.45 14.08 26.33
C GLU A 206 -10.30 13.66 27.53
N VAL A 207 -11.09 12.59 27.36
CA VAL A 207 -12.00 12.08 28.39
C VAL A 207 -11.80 10.59 28.67
N GLY A 208 -12.31 10.12 29.80
CA GLY A 208 -12.16 8.74 30.25
C GLY A 208 -10.71 8.33 30.49
N THR A 209 -10.45 7.04 30.35
CA THR A 209 -9.15 6.40 30.52
C THR A 209 -8.77 5.60 29.28
N THR A 210 -7.53 5.09 29.23
CA THR A 210 -7.03 4.30 28.10
C THR A 210 -7.91 3.07 27.79
N ASN A 211 -8.37 2.36 28.83
CA ASN A 211 -9.12 1.13 28.67
C ASN A 211 -10.64 1.31 28.83
N LYS A 212 -11.10 2.30 29.60
CA LYS A 212 -12.52 2.53 29.89
C LYS A 212 -12.91 3.98 29.64
N THR A 213 -13.92 4.19 28.81
CA THR A 213 -14.60 5.48 28.64
C THR A 213 -16.09 5.26 28.61
N TYR A 214 -16.83 6.07 29.36
CA TYR A 214 -18.28 6.04 29.47
C TYR A 214 -18.89 7.32 28.88
N ILE A 215 -20.19 7.32 28.60
CA ILE A 215 -20.87 8.47 27.99
C ILE A 215 -20.84 9.70 28.91
N GLU A 216 -20.87 9.50 30.23
CA GLU A 216 -20.79 10.55 31.24
C GLU A 216 -19.43 11.26 31.23
N ASP A 217 -18.36 10.56 30.80
CA ASP A 217 -17.05 11.16 30.63
C ASP A 217 -17.06 12.24 29.55
N TYR A 218 -17.83 12.03 28.47
CA TYR A 218 -18.05 13.02 27.41
C TYR A 218 -18.96 14.15 27.90
N GLU A 219 -20.11 13.81 28.46
CA GLU A 219 -21.14 14.78 28.83
C GLU A 219 -20.65 15.83 29.84
N ARG A 220 -19.87 15.42 30.84
CA ARG A 220 -19.43 16.32 31.94
C ARG A 220 -18.51 17.46 31.50
N VAL A 221 -17.85 17.34 30.35
CA VAL A 221 -16.90 18.36 29.85
C VAL A 221 -17.52 19.23 28.75
N ILE A 222 -18.73 18.93 28.30
CA ILE A 222 -19.43 19.74 27.29
C ILE A 222 -19.70 21.14 27.86
N ASN A 223 -19.33 22.16 27.08
CA ASN A 223 -19.51 23.56 27.41
C ASN A 223 -19.70 24.39 26.13
N GLU A 224 -19.82 25.72 26.26
CA GLU A 224 -20.03 26.65 25.15
C GLU A 224 -18.91 26.69 24.10
N LYS A 225 -17.71 26.22 24.45
CA LYS A 225 -16.56 26.13 23.55
C LYS A 225 -16.50 24.81 22.79
N THR A 226 -17.30 23.81 23.18
CA THR A 226 -17.33 22.51 22.51
C THR A 226 -17.85 22.64 21.08
N GLY A 227 -17.02 22.22 20.11
CA GLY A 227 -17.30 22.32 18.68
C GLY A 227 -17.57 20.99 18.00
N LEU A 228 -17.07 19.88 18.53
CA LEU A 228 -17.17 18.55 17.90
C LEU A 228 -17.00 17.45 18.95
N LEU A 229 -17.77 16.37 18.81
CA LEU A 229 -17.48 15.09 19.45
C LEU A 229 -16.77 14.19 18.43
N LEU A 230 -15.56 13.74 18.76
CA LEU A 230 -14.77 12.88 17.89
C LEU A 230 -14.72 11.46 18.46
N LYS A 231 -14.96 10.50 17.58
CA LYS A 231 -14.67 9.09 17.82
C LYS A 231 -13.65 8.61 16.79
N ALA A 232 -12.60 7.94 17.25
CA ALA A 232 -11.65 7.30 16.34
C ALA A 232 -11.67 5.78 16.52
N HIS A 233 -11.76 5.06 15.40
CA HIS A 233 -11.74 3.61 15.41
C HIS A 233 -10.32 3.09 15.69
N THR A 234 -10.16 2.19 16.66
CA THR A 234 -8.88 1.56 17.02
C THR A 234 -8.52 0.48 16.01
N SER A 235 -8.24 0.90 14.78
CA SER A 235 -8.13 0.04 13.61
C SER A 235 -6.83 -0.80 13.58
N ASN A 236 -5.77 -0.33 14.23
CA ASN A 236 -4.44 -0.93 14.21
C ASN A 236 -3.97 -1.59 15.51
N TYR A 237 -4.80 -1.58 16.56
CA TYR A 237 -4.51 -2.26 17.83
C TYR A 237 -5.81 -2.54 18.59
N LYS A 238 -5.73 -3.44 19.57
CA LYS A 238 -6.84 -3.76 20.46
C LYS A 238 -6.38 -3.76 21.92
N VAL A 239 -7.18 -3.17 22.80
CA VAL A 239 -6.98 -3.29 24.24
C VAL A 239 -7.75 -4.52 24.72
N ILE A 240 -7.07 -5.44 25.41
CA ILE A 240 -7.63 -6.69 25.92
C ILE A 240 -7.71 -6.62 27.46
N GLY A 241 -8.79 -7.15 28.04
CA GLY A 241 -9.03 -7.18 29.48
C GLY A 241 -10.26 -6.37 29.89
N PHE A 242 -10.16 -5.58 30.96
CA PHE A 242 -11.25 -4.75 31.45
C PHE A 242 -11.39 -3.46 30.61
N THR A 243 -12.11 -3.56 29.50
CA THR A 243 -12.33 -2.45 28.57
C THR A 243 -13.79 -2.01 28.51
N SER A 244 -14.01 -0.74 28.14
CA SER A 244 -15.33 -0.17 27.87
C SER A 244 -15.19 1.01 26.91
N SER A 245 -16.08 1.10 25.93
CA SER A 245 -16.10 2.17 24.93
C SER A 245 -17.54 2.58 24.66
N VAL A 246 -17.77 3.88 24.52
CA VAL A 246 -19.06 4.47 24.14
C VAL A 246 -19.43 4.04 22.72
N ASP A 247 -20.65 3.56 22.49
CA ASP A 247 -21.11 3.18 21.16
C ASP A 247 -21.47 4.41 20.29
N ASN A 248 -21.69 4.20 19.00
CA ASN A 248 -21.97 5.31 18.08
C ASN A 248 -23.35 5.95 18.31
N LYS A 249 -24.35 5.17 18.72
CA LYS A 249 -25.72 5.66 18.96
C LYS A 249 -25.79 6.50 20.23
N GLU A 250 -25.09 6.09 21.28
CA GLU A 250 -24.95 6.85 22.52
C GLU A 250 -24.28 8.19 22.25
N LEU A 251 -23.15 8.18 21.53
CA LEU A 251 -22.41 9.42 21.22
C LEU A 251 -23.21 10.35 20.30
N SER A 252 -23.88 9.80 19.28
CA SER A 252 -24.80 10.55 18.40
C SER A 252 -25.95 11.18 19.20
N SER A 253 -26.58 10.42 20.10
CA SER A 253 -27.67 10.91 20.95
C SER A 253 -27.22 12.08 21.83
N LEU A 254 -26.01 12.00 22.39
CA LEU A 254 -25.40 13.09 23.15
C LEU A 254 -25.12 14.32 22.26
N GLY A 255 -24.56 14.12 21.07
CA GLY A 255 -24.36 15.19 20.09
C GLY A 255 -25.67 15.91 19.74
N HIS A 256 -26.74 15.17 19.48
CA HIS A 256 -28.07 15.73 19.22
C HIS A 256 -28.64 16.48 20.42
N LYS A 257 -28.50 15.95 21.65
CA LYS A 257 -28.96 16.61 22.89
C LYS A 257 -28.35 18.00 23.06
N TYR A 258 -27.08 18.17 22.72
CA TYR A 258 -26.34 19.44 22.88
C TYR A 258 -26.16 20.22 21.58
N ASN A 259 -26.71 19.74 20.46
CA ASN A 259 -26.55 20.33 19.13
C ASN A 259 -25.06 20.49 18.70
N ILE A 260 -24.26 19.45 18.97
CA ILE A 260 -22.83 19.37 18.65
C ILE A 260 -22.64 18.26 17.60
N PRO A 261 -21.95 18.53 16.47
CA PRO A 261 -21.72 17.51 15.46
C PRO A 261 -20.87 16.36 16.01
N VAL A 262 -21.20 15.13 15.59
CA VAL A 262 -20.43 13.93 15.90
C VAL A 262 -19.70 13.45 14.65
N MET A 263 -18.38 13.31 14.77
CA MET A 263 -17.52 12.80 13.72
C MET A 263 -16.90 11.47 14.15
N GLU A 264 -16.94 10.48 13.25
CA GLU A 264 -16.22 9.22 13.39
C GLU A 264 -15.09 9.12 12.35
N ASP A 265 -13.86 8.98 12.81
CA ASP A 265 -12.77 8.50 11.96
C ASP A 265 -12.75 6.96 11.97
N LEU A 266 -13.49 6.37 11.03
CA LEU A 266 -13.56 4.92 10.86
C LEU A 266 -12.23 4.36 10.34
N GLY A 267 -11.55 5.12 9.49
CA GLY A 267 -10.22 4.81 8.97
C GLY A 267 -10.16 3.65 7.96
N SER A 268 -10.77 2.49 8.25
CA SER A 268 -10.63 1.24 7.48
C SER A 268 -11.31 1.30 6.10
N GLY A 269 -12.44 2.01 6.00
CA GLY A 269 -13.18 2.22 4.76
C GLY A 269 -13.96 1.01 4.26
N ILE A 270 -14.33 0.08 5.14
CA ILE A 270 -15.10 -1.10 4.76
C ILE A 270 -16.55 -0.70 4.37
N LEU A 271 -16.95 -1.14 3.16
CA LEU A 271 -18.31 -0.91 2.62
C LEU A 271 -19.15 -2.20 2.53
N VAL A 272 -18.55 -3.36 2.74
CA VAL A 272 -19.21 -4.67 2.61
C VAL A 272 -19.06 -5.46 3.89
N ASP A 273 -20.11 -6.21 4.25
CA ASP A 273 -20.04 -7.12 5.37
C ASP A 273 -19.26 -8.40 5.00
N LEU A 274 -18.17 -8.66 5.72
CA LEU A 274 -17.32 -9.82 5.53
C LEU A 274 -17.67 -10.98 6.48
N THR A 275 -18.65 -10.82 7.37
CA THR A 275 -19.07 -11.90 8.27
C THR A 275 -19.50 -13.18 7.55
N PRO A 276 -20.14 -13.17 6.37
CA PRO A 276 -20.46 -14.40 5.63
C PRO A 276 -19.23 -15.20 5.18
N TYR A 277 -18.06 -14.56 5.17
CA TYR A 277 -16.77 -15.18 4.83
C TYR A 277 -15.96 -15.58 6.08
N GLY A 278 -16.59 -15.55 7.25
CA GLY A 278 -16.01 -15.98 8.52
C GLY A 278 -15.23 -14.90 9.27
N PHE A 279 -15.28 -13.64 8.84
CA PHE A 279 -14.66 -12.53 9.55
C PHE A 279 -15.51 -12.10 10.75
N PRO A 280 -14.92 -11.56 11.84
CA PRO A 280 -15.70 -10.87 12.86
C PRO A 280 -16.39 -9.66 12.24
N HIS A 281 -17.45 -9.16 12.89
CA HIS A 281 -18.10 -7.96 12.42
C HIS A 281 -17.18 -6.75 12.62
N GLU A 282 -16.99 -5.98 11.56
CA GLU A 282 -16.28 -4.70 11.53
C GLU A 282 -17.30 -3.64 11.08
N PRO A 283 -17.43 -2.50 11.78
CA PRO A 283 -18.42 -1.50 11.44
C PRO A 283 -18.20 -0.97 10.03
N THR A 284 -19.23 -1.06 9.19
CA THR A 284 -19.20 -0.46 7.86
C THR A 284 -19.44 1.05 7.93
N VAL A 285 -19.08 1.75 6.84
CA VAL A 285 -19.41 3.17 6.69
C VAL A 285 -20.92 3.38 6.82
N SER A 286 -21.72 2.48 6.25
CA SER A 286 -23.18 2.55 6.31
C SER A 286 -23.71 2.28 7.72
N ASP A 287 -23.13 1.35 8.47
CA ASP A 287 -23.48 1.12 9.88
C ASP A 287 -23.24 2.39 10.72
N SER A 288 -22.11 3.05 10.47
CA SER A 288 -21.72 4.29 11.14
C SER A 288 -22.70 5.41 10.86
N ILE A 289 -23.05 5.66 9.59
CA ILE A 289 -24.06 6.67 9.21
C ILE A 289 -25.44 6.33 9.79
N ASN A 290 -25.88 5.07 9.68
CA ASN A 290 -27.18 4.62 10.19
C ASN A 290 -27.30 4.67 11.71
N SER A 291 -26.17 4.67 12.43
CA SER A 291 -26.14 4.85 13.89
C SER A 291 -26.36 6.30 14.35
N GLY A 292 -26.42 7.26 13.41
CA GLY A 292 -26.67 8.67 13.69
C GLY A 292 -25.42 9.55 13.72
N ILE A 293 -24.25 9.03 13.32
CA ILE A 293 -23.03 9.83 13.18
C ILE A 293 -23.22 10.86 12.06
N ASP A 294 -22.88 12.12 12.33
CA ASP A 294 -23.09 13.21 11.37
C ASP A 294 -22.05 13.23 10.25
N LEU A 295 -20.84 12.75 10.52
CA LEU A 295 -19.72 12.75 9.59
C LEU A 295 -18.81 11.55 9.80
N VAL A 296 -18.49 10.81 8.74
CA VAL A 296 -17.58 9.66 8.78
C VAL A 296 -16.41 9.90 7.83
N THR A 297 -15.18 9.65 8.31
CA THR A 297 -13.96 9.68 7.49
C THR A 297 -13.29 8.32 7.37
N PHE A 298 -12.76 8.00 6.19
CA PHE A 298 -12.05 6.74 5.96
C PHE A 298 -11.07 6.77 4.78
N SER A 299 -10.14 5.81 4.77
CA SER A 299 -9.15 5.61 3.70
C SER A 299 -9.73 4.87 2.49
N GLY A 300 -9.30 5.28 1.30
CA GLY A 300 -9.65 4.62 0.04
C GLY A 300 -8.82 3.38 -0.31
N ASP A 301 -7.60 3.28 0.21
CA ASP A 301 -6.60 2.26 -0.12
C ASP A 301 -6.40 1.25 1.02
N LYS A 302 -7.44 1.00 1.80
CA LYS A 302 -7.49 -0.05 2.83
C LYS A 302 -8.55 -1.10 2.47
N LEU A 303 -9.58 -1.28 3.30
CA LEU A 303 -10.63 -2.29 3.04
C LEU A 303 -11.57 -1.89 1.90
N LEU A 304 -11.58 -0.61 1.51
CA LEU A 304 -12.23 -0.17 0.28
C LEU A 304 -11.55 -0.74 -0.99
N GLY A 305 -10.26 -1.10 -0.90
CA GLY A 305 -9.52 -1.71 -2.01
C GLY A 305 -9.29 -0.80 -3.23
N GLY A 306 -9.33 0.52 -3.03
CA GLY A 306 -9.17 1.54 -4.05
C GLY A 306 -7.81 2.24 -4.04
N PRO A 307 -7.70 3.39 -4.75
CA PRO A 307 -6.52 4.24 -4.70
C PRO A 307 -6.45 5.01 -3.38
N GLN A 308 -5.29 5.62 -3.10
CA GLN A 308 -5.16 6.50 -1.94
C GLN A 308 -6.14 7.67 -2.05
N ALA A 309 -7.02 7.78 -1.05
CA ALA A 309 -7.99 8.85 -0.92
C ALA A 309 -8.49 8.95 0.53
N GLY A 310 -9.01 10.11 0.91
CA GLY A 310 -9.72 10.34 2.15
C GLY A 310 -11.16 10.67 1.85
N PHE A 311 -12.06 9.77 2.20
CA PHE A 311 -13.48 9.97 2.01
C PHE A 311 -14.06 10.69 3.23
N ILE A 312 -14.97 11.62 2.97
CA ILE A 312 -15.75 12.33 3.98
C ILE A 312 -17.21 12.20 3.54
N VAL A 313 -18.02 11.49 4.31
CA VAL A 313 -19.44 11.28 4.02
C VAL A 313 -20.28 11.68 5.23
N GLY A 314 -21.45 12.27 5.03
CA GLY A 314 -22.30 12.63 6.14
C GLY A 314 -23.39 13.63 5.80
N LYS A 315 -23.74 14.49 6.77
CA LYS A 315 -24.75 15.53 6.66
C LYS A 315 -24.40 16.59 5.63
N LYS A 316 -25.36 16.96 4.80
CA LYS A 316 -25.16 17.91 3.69
C LYS A 316 -24.62 19.26 4.15
N GLU A 317 -25.16 19.78 5.25
CA GLU A 317 -24.75 21.09 5.78
C GLU A 317 -23.31 21.10 6.31
N LEU A 318 -22.84 19.97 6.88
CA LEU A 318 -21.44 19.85 7.33
C LEU A 318 -20.49 19.73 6.14
N ILE A 319 -20.83 18.87 5.17
CA ILE A 319 -20.04 18.70 3.94
C ILE A 319 -19.94 20.03 3.18
N LYS A 320 -21.00 20.84 3.13
CA LYS A 320 -20.98 22.17 2.52
C LYS A 320 -19.97 23.10 3.20
N LYS A 321 -19.95 23.16 4.54
CA LYS A 321 -18.96 23.95 5.31
C LYS A 321 -17.53 23.49 5.01
N ILE A 322 -17.31 22.17 4.98
CA ILE A 322 -16.01 21.56 4.67
C ILE A 322 -15.57 21.92 3.25
N LYS A 323 -16.45 21.79 2.25
CA LYS A 323 -16.16 22.12 0.84
C LYS A 323 -15.72 23.58 0.65
N CYS A 324 -16.31 24.52 1.39
CA CYS A 324 -15.96 25.94 1.33
C CYS A 324 -14.61 26.28 1.99
N HIS A 325 -14.03 25.38 2.79
CA HIS A 325 -12.79 25.65 3.49
C HIS A 325 -11.59 25.73 2.51
N PRO A 326 -10.67 26.71 2.62
CA PRO A 326 -9.57 26.88 1.67
C PRO A 326 -8.63 25.67 1.54
N LEU A 327 -8.43 24.91 2.63
CA LEU A 327 -7.62 23.68 2.59
C LEU A 327 -8.16 22.63 1.63
N THR A 328 -9.47 22.63 1.33
CA THR A 328 -10.08 21.72 0.35
C THR A 328 -9.38 21.83 -1.01
N ARG A 329 -8.92 23.03 -1.39
CA ARG A 329 -8.19 23.22 -2.66
C ARG A 329 -6.80 22.61 -2.63
N ALA A 330 -6.11 22.64 -1.48
CA ALA A 330 -4.77 22.08 -1.30
C ALA A 330 -4.80 20.55 -1.18
N LEU A 331 -5.87 20.00 -0.59
CA LEU A 331 -6.04 18.57 -0.32
C LEU A 331 -6.84 17.86 -1.42
N ARG A 332 -7.16 18.54 -2.52
CA ARG A 332 -7.97 18.04 -3.62
C ARG A 332 -7.32 16.85 -4.33
N ILE A 333 -8.09 15.79 -4.59
CA ILE A 333 -7.62 14.63 -5.37
C ILE A 333 -7.27 14.98 -6.81
N ASP A 334 -6.35 14.21 -7.41
CA ASP A 334 -5.98 14.35 -8.82
C ASP A 334 -6.96 13.59 -9.76
N LYS A 335 -6.76 13.78 -11.07
CA LYS A 335 -7.63 13.22 -12.11
C LYS A 335 -7.62 11.68 -12.16
N MET A 336 -6.46 11.05 -11.93
CA MET A 336 -6.31 9.59 -11.99
C MET A 336 -7.02 8.94 -10.81
N THR A 337 -6.83 9.49 -9.60
CA THR A 337 -7.52 9.04 -8.39
C THR A 337 -9.05 9.15 -8.55
N LEU A 338 -9.53 10.25 -9.11
CA LEU A 338 -10.97 10.44 -9.39
C LEU A 338 -11.52 9.38 -10.35
N ALA A 339 -10.85 9.13 -11.47
CA ALA A 339 -11.28 8.11 -12.44
C ALA A 339 -11.30 6.70 -11.83
N ALA A 340 -10.32 6.42 -10.96
CA ALA A 340 -10.24 5.17 -10.25
C ALA A 340 -11.38 5.01 -9.22
N ILE A 341 -11.69 6.06 -8.45
CA ILE A 341 -12.77 6.05 -7.46
C ILE A 341 -14.14 5.88 -8.14
N GLU A 342 -14.40 6.59 -9.23
CA GLU A 342 -15.65 6.45 -9.99
C GLU A 342 -15.88 4.98 -10.38
N THR A 343 -14.87 4.34 -10.96
CA THR A 343 -14.95 2.93 -11.38
C THR A 343 -15.06 1.97 -10.21
N LEU A 344 -14.32 2.24 -9.13
CA LEU A 344 -14.37 1.45 -7.90
C LEU A 344 -15.78 1.43 -7.31
N LEU A 345 -16.40 2.61 -7.18
CA LEU A 345 -17.75 2.72 -6.64
C LEU A 345 -18.78 2.05 -7.56
N THR A 346 -18.56 2.06 -8.88
CA THR A 346 -19.41 1.30 -9.82
C THR A 346 -19.32 -0.21 -9.57
N LEU A 347 -18.11 -0.76 -9.32
CA LEU A 347 -17.96 -2.17 -8.95
C LEU A 347 -18.73 -2.52 -7.67
N TYR A 348 -18.72 -1.64 -6.65
CA TYR A 348 -19.54 -1.82 -5.46
C TYR A 348 -21.04 -1.78 -5.77
N LYS A 349 -21.48 -0.82 -6.59
CA LYS A 349 -22.89 -0.65 -6.95
C LYS A 349 -23.46 -1.84 -7.72
N GLU A 350 -22.63 -2.45 -8.57
CA GLU A 350 -22.97 -3.62 -9.38
C GLU A 350 -22.75 -4.95 -8.65
N GLU A 351 -22.43 -4.93 -7.35
CA GLU A 351 -22.13 -6.12 -6.54
C GLU A 351 -20.92 -6.95 -7.04
N ARG A 352 -20.07 -6.33 -7.85
CA ARG A 352 -18.83 -6.90 -8.43
C ARG A 352 -17.60 -6.59 -7.59
N TRP A 353 -17.78 -6.29 -6.31
CA TRP A 353 -16.69 -5.94 -5.40
C TRP A 353 -15.65 -7.07 -5.23
N GLN A 354 -16.00 -8.33 -5.54
CA GLN A 354 -15.04 -9.44 -5.57
C GLN A 354 -13.98 -9.32 -6.70
N GLU A 355 -14.18 -8.45 -7.69
CA GLU A 355 -13.14 -8.10 -8.67
C GLU A 355 -12.02 -7.23 -8.06
N ILE A 356 -12.29 -6.60 -6.90
CA ILE A 356 -11.32 -5.75 -6.21
C ILE A 356 -10.27 -6.67 -5.55
N PRO A 357 -8.98 -6.58 -5.91
CA PRO A 357 -7.95 -7.50 -5.48
C PRO A 357 -7.85 -7.66 -3.95
N THR A 358 -8.01 -6.55 -3.22
CA THR A 358 -7.98 -6.56 -1.75
C THR A 358 -9.08 -7.47 -1.17
N LEU A 359 -10.31 -7.30 -1.64
CA LEU A 359 -11.45 -8.09 -1.16
C LEU A 359 -11.37 -9.53 -1.64
N TYR A 360 -10.94 -9.75 -2.89
CA TYR A 360 -10.68 -11.09 -3.41
C TYR A 360 -9.68 -11.87 -2.56
N MET A 361 -8.55 -11.25 -2.20
CA MET A 361 -7.51 -11.89 -1.38
C MET A 361 -8.04 -12.26 0.02
N LEU A 362 -8.87 -11.40 0.63
CA LEU A 362 -9.48 -11.64 1.93
C LEU A 362 -10.48 -12.80 1.89
N THR A 363 -11.33 -12.86 0.85
CA THR A 363 -12.39 -13.87 0.72
C THR A 363 -11.95 -15.11 -0.09
N LYS A 364 -10.67 -15.19 -0.46
CA LYS A 364 -10.09 -16.28 -1.24
C LYS A 364 -10.33 -17.63 -0.57
N SER A 365 -10.98 -18.55 -1.29
CA SER A 365 -11.34 -19.86 -0.75
C SER A 365 -10.15 -20.77 -0.46
N MET A 366 -10.27 -21.63 0.55
CA MET A 366 -9.26 -22.66 0.86
C MET A 366 -8.99 -23.60 -0.32
N LYS A 367 -9.99 -23.87 -1.17
CA LYS A 367 -9.81 -24.69 -2.38
C LYS A 367 -8.86 -24.01 -3.38
N ALA A 368 -9.05 -22.72 -3.64
CA ALA A 368 -8.17 -21.95 -4.53
C ALA A 368 -6.74 -21.88 -4.00
N MET A 369 -6.57 -21.66 -2.68
CA MET A 369 -5.25 -21.61 -2.06
C MET A 369 -4.54 -22.95 -2.03
N LYS A 370 -5.25 -24.06 -1.80
CA LYS A 370 -4.67 -25.41 -1.94
C LYS A 370 -4.15 -25.67 -3.36
N ARG A 371 -4.92 -25.29 -4.38
CA ARG A 371 -4.50 -25.40 -5.80
C ARG A 371 -3.21 -24.61 -6.06
N GLN A 372 -3.16 -23.36 -5.61
CA GLN A 372 -1.99 -22.50 -5.81
C GLN A 372 -0.76 -22.95 -5.00
N ALA A 373 -0.96 -23.43 -3.78
CA ALA A 373 0.12 -23.99 -2.97
C ALA A 373 0.71 -25.25 -3.61
N LEU A 374 -0.11 -26.12 -4.20
CA LEU A 374 0.36 -27.27 -4.97
C LEU A 374 1.16 -26.83 -6.20
N MET A 375 0.64 -25.89 -6.98
CA MET A 375 1.35 -25.36 -8.16
C MET A 375 2.71 -24.76 -7.80
N LEU A 376 2.78 -23.98 -6.71
CA LEU A 376 4.04 -23.43 -6.23
C LEU A 376 4.97 -24.52 -5.67
N TYR A 377 4.44 -25.49 -4.94
CA TYR A 377 5.20 -26.61 -4.39
C TYR A 377 5.84 -27.44 -5.50
N ASP A 378 5.07 -27.89 -6.49
CA ASP A 378 5.56 -28.73 -7.58
C ASP A 378 6.64 -28.00 -8.40
N GLY A 379 6.43 -26.70 -8.66
CA GLY A 379 7.40 -25.87 -9.37
C GLY A 379 8.66 -25.58 -8.56
N LEU A 380 8.55 -25.36 -7.24
CA LEU A 380 9.73 -25.17 -6.39
C LEU A 380 10.50 -26.48 -6.20
N LEU A 381 9.81 -27.60 -6.10
CA LEU A 381 10.43 -28.93 -5.98
C LEU A 381 11.28 -29.25 -7.22
N SER A 382 10.81 -28.89 -8.42
CA SER A 382 11.53 -29.14 -9.67
C SER A 382 12.79 -28.28 -9.85
N VAL A 383 12.84 -27.07 -9.30
CA VAL A 383 14.03 -26.20 -9.41
C VAL A 383 15.01 -26.35 -8.25
N ILE A 384 14.51 -26.70 -7.05
CA ILE A 384 15.36 -26.91 -5.87
C ILE A 384 15.96 -28.33 -5.87
N GLU A 385 15.22 -29.33 -6.35
CA GLU A 385 15.64 -30.73 -6.41
C GLU A 385 16.29 -31.22 -5.10
N ASN A 386 17.55 -31.68 -5.16
CA ASN A 386 18.32 -32.19 -4.03
C ASN A 386 19.05 -31.09 -3.23
N LYS A 387 18.90 -29.81 -3.60
CA LYS A 387 19.61 -28.66 -2.99
C LYS A 387 18.90 -28.10 -1.75
N GLY A 388 17.70 -28.59 -1.44
CA GLY A 388 16.89 -28.08 -0.34
C GLY A 388 15.69 -28.95 0.00
N HIS A 389 14.80 -28.42 0.83
CA HIS A 389 13.53 -29.01 1.20
C HIS A 389 12.40 -28.03 0.87
N VAL A 390 11.28 -28.56 0.40
CA VAL A 390 10.06 -27.82 0.05
C VAL A 390 8.90 -28.52 0.75
N GLU A 391 8.03 -27.76 1.41
CA GLU A 391 6.85 -28.30 2.09
C GLU A 391 5.65 -27.36 1.92
N ILE A 392 4.44 -27.93 1.83
CA ILE A 392 3.20 -27.16 1.96
C ILE A 392 2.81 -27.15 3.44
N ILE A 393 2.54 -25.96 3.97
CA ILE A 393 2.15 -25.77 5.37
C ILE A 393 0.78 -25.10 5.50
N ASP A 394 0.08 -25.43 6.59
CA ASP A 394 -1.00 -24.62 7.12
C ASP A 394 -0.42 -23.49 7.97
N ASP A 395 -0.88 -22.26 7.74
CA ASP A 395 -0.43 -21.08 8.48
C ASP A 395 -1.56 -20.05 8.54
N TYR A 396 -1.25 -18.85 9.05
CA TYR A 396 -2.17 -17.72 9.07
C TYR A 396 -1.60 -16.52 8.34
N SER A 397 -2.45 -15.91 7.51
CA SER A 397 -2.24 -14.62 6.86
C SER A 397 -2.72 -13.48 7.76
N GLU A 398 -2.25 -12.27 7.46
CA GLU A 398 -2.66 -11.04 8.15
C GLU A 398 -3.40 -10.12 7.18
N ILE A 399 -4.34 -9.34 7.71
CA ILE A 399 -5.06 -8.35 6.91
C ILE A 399 -4.14 -7.15 6.62
N GLY A 400 -3.39 -6.67 7.61
CA GLY A 400 -2.54 -5.49 7.49
C GLY A 400 -3.34 -4.18 7.43
N GLY A 401 -2.65 -3.06 7.15
CA GLY A 401 -3.28 -1.76 6.89
C GLY A 401 -3.87 -1.06 8.10
N GLY A 402 -3.76 -1.65 9.29
CA GLY A 402 -4.47 -1.19 10.47
C GLY A 402 -5.97 -1.31 10.25
N SER A 403 -6.45 -2.54 10.04
CA SER A 403 -7.85 -2.95 10.14
C SER A 403 -7.88 -4.36 10.75
N PHE A 404 -8.94 -4.72 11.48
CA PHE A 404 -9.07 -6.03 12.15
C PHE A 404 -7.86 -6.42 13.02
N PRO A 405 -7.54 -5.67 14.09
CA PRO A 405 -6.43 -5.99 14.96
C PRO A 405 -6.59 -7.40 15.56
N ASP A 406 -5.52 -8.18 15.53
CA ASP A 406 -5.40 -9.56 16.06
C ASP A 406 -6.19 -10.65 15.31
N TYR A 407 -6.92 -10.33 14.23
CA TYR A 407 -7.58 -11.37 13.43
C TYR A 407 -6.62 -12.02 12.43
N LYS A 408 -6.56 -13.35 12.49
CA LYS A 408 -5.67 -14.19 11.67
C LYS A 408 -6.51 -15.04 10.71
N ILE A 409 -6.17 -15.01 9.42
CA ILE A 409 -6.93 -15.72 8.39
C ILE A 409 -6.22 -17.03 8.03
N PRO A 410 -6.85 -18.21 8.19
CA PRO A 410 -6.24 -19.48 7.81
C PRO A 410 -5.82 -19.50 6.33
N THR A 411 -4.59 -19.89 6.04
CA THR A 411 -3.98 -19.89 4.70
C THR A 411 -3.23 -21.17 4.39
N LYS A 412 -2.86 -21.33 3.11
CA LYS A 412 -1.85 -22.30 2.67
C LYS A 412 -0.61 -21.55 2.25
N ALA A 413 0.55 -22.06 2.63
CA ALA A 413 1.83 -21.51 2.24
C ALA A 413 2.80 -22.62 1.81
N VAL A 414 3.84 -22.24 1.08
CA VAL A 414 4.95 -23.13 0.74
C VAL A 414 6.19 -22.63 1.46
N ALA A 415 6.81 -23.49 2.26
CA ALA A 415 8.04 -23.19 2.97
C ALA A 415 9.22 -23.89 2.30
N ILE A 416 10.35 -23.19 2.20
CA ILE A 416 11.59 -23.75 1.66
C ILE A 416 12.78 -23.53 2.60
N GLU A 417 13.71 -24.47 2.50
CA GLU A 417 15.01 -24.46 3.16
C GLU A 417 16.07 -24.91 2.15
N LEU A 418 17.21 -24.23 2.06
CA LEU A 418 18.28 -24.55 1.13
C LEU A 418 19.53 -25.00 1.89
N LYS A 419 20.13 -26.12 1.50
CA LYS A 419 21.28 -26.74 2.20
C LYS A 419 22.48 -25.81 2.33
N ASN A 420 22.75 -25.03 1.28
CA ASN A 420 23.94 -24.17 1.17
C ASN A 420 23.61 -22.67 1.26
N MET A 421 22.42 -22.30 1.75
CA MET A 421 22.02 -20.89 1.84
C MET A 421 21.08 -20.65 3.03
N SER A 422 21.55 -19.87 4.01
CA SER A 422 20.72 -19.38 5.13
C SER A 422 19.49 -18.63 4.62
N THR A 423 18.37 -18.71 5.34
CA THR A 423 17.12 -18.06 4.96
C THR A 423 17.22 -16.54 4.84
N GLU A 424 18.06 -15.88 5.65
CA GLU A 424 18.31 -14.44 5.57
C GLU A 424 19.00 -14.07 4.25
N ASN A 425 19.94 -14.91 3.80
CA ASN A 425 20.64 -14.70 2.55
C ASN A 425 19.73 -14.98 1.34
N LEU A 426 18.90 -16.02 1.41
CA LEU A 426 17.86 -16.27 0.43
C LEU A 426 16.89 -15.08 0.32
N SER A 427 16.37 -14.62 1.45
CA SER A 427 15.51 -13.42 1.54
C SER A 427 16.16 -12.18 0.94
N ARG A 428 17.46 -11.96 1.20
CA ARG A 428 18.23 -10.85 0.63
C ARG A 428 18.38 -10.98 -0.89
N LYS A 429 18.64 -12.19 -1.40
CA LYS A 429 18.79 -12.46 -2.84
C LYS A 429 17.46 -12.31 -3.57
N LEU A 430 16.36 -12.83 -3.01
CA LEU A 430 15.01 -12.69 -3.56
C LEU A 430 14.58 -11.21 -3.69
N ARG A 431 14.98 -10.34 -2.75
CA ARG A 431 14.77 -8.89 -2.87
C ARG A 431 15.55 -8.21 -4.00
N ARG A 432 16.60 -8.87 -4.51
CA ARG A 432 17.51 -8.36 -5.54
C ARG A 432 17.28 -9.00 -6.92
N CYS A 433 16.38 -9.97 -7.01
CA CYS A 433 15.95 -10.53 -8.29
C CYS A 433 15.36 -9.45 -9.21
N PRO A 434 15.37 -9.65 -10.54
CA PRO A 434 14.73 -8.74 -11.50
C PRO A 434 13.29 -8.39 -11.12
N VAL A 435 12.54 -9.38 -10.62
CA VAL A 435 11.25 -9.19 -9.93
C VAL A 435 11.47 -9.51 -8.45
N PRO A 436 11.54 -8.50 -7.57
CA PRO A 436 11.75 -8.72 -6.14
C PRO A 436 10.59 -9.52 -5.52
N ILE A 437 10.94 -10.48 -4.65
CA ILE A 437 9.96 -11.32 -3.93
C ILE A 437 10.11 -11.11 -2.44
N ILE A 438 9.00 -10.80 -1.77
CA ILE A 438 8.96 -10.58 -0.31
C ILE A 438 8.12 -11.68 0.31
N GLY A 439 8.75 -12.54 1.11
CA GLY A 439 8.10 -13.57 1.91
C GLY A 439 8.36 -13.38 3.40
N ARG A 440 8.00 -14.38 4.20
CA ARG A 440 8.24 -14.38 5.66
C ARG A 440 9.36 -15.35 6.02
N ILE A 441 10.08 -15.08 7.11
CA ILE A 441 10.99 -16.05 7.73
C ILE A 441 10.36 -16.48 9.05
N LYS A 442 10.22 -17.80 9.26
CA LYS A 442 9.67 -18.36 10.49
C LYS A 442 10.32 -19.71 10.74
N ARG A 443 10.89 -19.90 11.94
CA ARG A 443 11.58 -21.14 12.35
C ARG A 443 12.61 -21.62 11.30
N ASP A 444 13.48 -20.73 10.86
CA ASP A 444 14.52 -20.99 9.83
C ASP A 444 14.00 -21.53 8.49
N LYS A 445 12.75 -21.24 8.13
CA LYS A 445 12.21 -21.49 6.78
C LYS A 445 11.77 -20.19 6.13
N PHE A 446 11.98 -20.08 4.82
CA PHE A 446 11.43 -19.00 4.00
C PHE A 446 10.05 -19.40 3.50
N ILE A 447 9.03 -18.60 3.80
CA ILE A 447 7.62 -18.92 3.56
C ILE A 447 7.06 -17.99 2.47
N PHE A 448 6.43 -18.62 1.48
CA PHE A 448 5.60 -17.98 0.46
C PHE A 448 4.12 -18.24 0.77
N ASP A 449 3.41 -17.23 1.22
CA ASP A 449 1.97 -17.31 1.48
C ASP A 449 1.20 -17.03 0.18
N VAL A 450 0.44 -18.01 -0.30
CA VAL A 450 -0.22 -17.93 -1.61
C VAL A 450 -1.46 -17.03 -1.60
N ARG A 451 -1.87 -16.49 -0.43
CA ARG A 451 -3.02 -15.58 -0.37
C ARG A 451 -2.84 -14.37 -1.26
N THR A 452 -1.67 -13.76 -1.19
CA THR A 452 -1.32 -12.51 -1.87
C THR A 452 -0.66 -12.72 -3.23
N MET A 453 -0.65 -13.96 -3.73
CA MET A 453 -0.04 -14.33 -5.00
C MET A 453 -1.09 -14.68 -6.06
N THR A 454 -0.89 -14.17 -7.26
CA THR A 454 -1.57 -14.62 -8.49
C THR A 454 -0.88 -15.86 -9.07
N ASP A 455 -1.50 -16.50 -10.06
CA ASP A 455 -0.87 -17.63 -10.76
C ASP A 455 0.38 -17.18 -11.54
N GLU A 456 0.40 -15.94 -12.05
CA GLU A 456 1.57 -15.32 -12.70
C GLU A 456 2.71 -15.06 -11.69
N ASP A 457 2.37 -14.59 -10.48
CA ASP A 457 3.36 -14.39 -9.41
C ASP A 457 4.01 -15.71 -8.99
N ILE A 458 3.24 -16.81 -8.96
CA ILE A 458 3.76 -18.14 -8.65
C ILE A 458 4.76 -18.59 -9.73
N ALA A 459 4.40 -18.46 -11.01
CA ALA A 459 5.30 -18.81 -12.11
C ALA A 459 6.61 -18.02 -12.05
N LYS A 460 6.54 -16.70 -11.85
CA LYS A 460 7.73 -15.85 -11.65
C LYS A 460 8.52 -16.22 -10.41
N THR A 461 7.84 -16.62 -9.33
CA THR A 461 8.51 -17.05 -8.09
C THR A 461 9.36 -18.29 -8.33
N ILE A 462 8.83 -19.27 -9.06
CA ILE A 462 9.55 -20.49 -9.42
C ILE A 462 10.79 -20.15 -10.27
N GLU A 463 10.62 -19.29 -11.29
CA GLU A 463 11.73 -18.82 -12.14
C GLU A 463 12.82 -18.13 -11.31
N MET A 464 12.45 -17.15 -10.49
CA MET A 464 13.41 -16.38 -9.68
C MET A 464 14.11 -17.24 -8.64
N VAL A 465 13.41 -18.19 -8.01
CA VAL A 465 14.05 -19.14 -7.08
C VAL A 465 15.03 -20.03 -7.85
N GLY A 466 14.64 -20.57 -9.01
CA GLY A 466 15.50 -21.40 -9.85
C GLY A 466 16.80 -20.70 -10.29
N MET A 467 16.79 -19.38 -10.47
CA MET A 467 18.02 -18.62 -10.74
C MET A 467 18.98 -18.52 -9.53
N LEU A 468 18.48 -18.75 -8.31
CA LEU A 468 19.27 -18.60 -7.07
C LEU A 468 19.84 -19.92 -6.54
N VAL A 469 19.29 -21.06 -6.95
CA VAL A 469 19.71 -22.42 -6.56
C VAL A 469 20.51 -23.11 -7.64
#